data_AF-A0A923KYH9-F1
#
_entry.id   AF-A0A923KYH9-F1
#
_cell.length_a   1.000
_cell.length_b   1.000
_cell.length_c   1.000
_cell.angle_alpha   90.00
_cell.angle_beta   90.00
_cell.angle_gamma   90.00
#
_symmetry.space_group_name_H-M   'P 1'
#
loop_
_entity.id
_entity.type
_entity.pdbx_description
1 polymer ?
#
loop_
_entity_poly.entity_id
_entity_poly.type
_entity_poly.pdbx_seq_one_letter_code
_entity_poly.pdbx_strand_id
1 'polypeptide(L)'
;MFDLAVGFAIAGILMICEYYICTRLKNPLWGGIIPVLILIGTIWIFVTGKVPLELKTVFPLIICNSIFFGEWDNGRKKYLERKKTEMDKMKAKDI
;
A
#
# COMPACT_ATOMS: atom_id res chain seq x y z
N MET A 1 15.04 22.14 0.89
CA MET A 1 14.40 22.00 -0.45
C MET A 1 14.80 20.68 -1.11
N PHE A 2 16.10 20.37 -1.21
CA PHE A 2 16.59 19.11 -1.81
C PHE A 2 16.11 17.85 -1.05
N ASP A 3 16.21 17.82 0.29
CA ASP A 3 15.75 16.67 1.09
C ASP A 3 14.25 16.39 0.97
N LEU A 4 13.45 17.46 0.83
CA LEU A 4 12.01 17.37 0.62
C LEU A 4 11.68 16.76 -0.74
N ALA A 5 12.41 17.16 -1.79
CA ALA A 5 12.28 16.59 -3.12
C ALA A 5 12.68 15.10 -3.15
N VAL A 6 13.75 14.73 -2.45
CA VAL A 6 14.18 13.33 -2.31
C VAL A 6 13.11 12.51 -1.57
N GLY A 7 12.53 13.05 -0.49
CA GLY A 7 11.44 12.40 0.24
C GLY A 7 10.22 12.13 -0.64
N PHE A 8 9.79 13.11 -1.43
CA PHE A 8 8.69 12.94 -2.38
C PHE A 8 9.00 11.93 -3.49
N ALA A 9 10.24 11.91 -4.01
CA ALA A 9 10.65 10.94 -5.01
C ALA A 9 10.59 9.50 -4.46
N ILE A 10 11.10 9.28 -3.24
CA ILE A 10 11.03 7.98 -2.57
C ILE A 10 9.57 7.55 -2.35
N ALA A 11 8.72 8.44 -1.85
CA ALA A 11 7.30 8.15 -1.64
C ALA A 11 6.59 7.79 -2.95
N GLY A 12 6.88 8.52 -4.04
CA GLY A 12 6.32 8.22 -5.36
C GLY A 12 6.74 6.86 -5.90
N ILE A 13 8.03 6.50 -5.77
CA ILE A 13 8.54 5.18 -6.17
C ILE A 13 7.85 4.08 -5.36
N LEU A 14 7.72 4.27 -4.04
CA LEU A 14 7.05 3.30 -3.17
C LEU A 14 5.59 3.09 -3.57
N MET A 15 4.83 4.16 -3.85
CA MET A 15 3.46 4.07 -4.35
C MET A 15 3.37 3.30 -5.68
N ILE A 16 4.26 3.58 -6.63
CA ILE A 16 4.27 2.87 -7.93
C ILE A 16 4.58 1.39 -7.73
N CYS A 17 5.58 1.07 -6.91
CA CYS A 17 5.94 -0.31 -6.59
C CYS A 17 4.78 -1.04 -5.92
N GLU A 18 4.15 -0.44 -4.91
CA GLU A 18 3.00 -1.00 -4.22
C GLU A 18 1.84 -1.25 -5.18
N TYR A 19 1.47 -0.26 -5.99
CA TYR A 19 0.41 -0.40 -6.97
C TYR A 19 0.70 -1.56 -7.94
N TYR A 20 1.93 -1.66 -8.45
CA TYR A 20 2.30 -2.72 -9.38
C TYR A 20 2.22 -4.11 -8.72
N ILE A 21 2.80 -4.24 -7.53
CA ILE A 21 2.82 -5.48 -6.76
C ILE A 21 1.37 -5.92 -6.44
N CYS A 22 0.53 -5.00 -5.98
CA CYS A 22 -0.85 -5.29 -5.62
C CYS A 22 -1.71 -5.73 -6.81
N THR A 23 -1.50 -5.12 -7.98
CA THR A 23 -2.34 -5.32 -9.18
C THR A 23 -1.85 -6.40 -10.13
N ARG A 24 -0.58 -6.83 -10.04
CA ARG A 24 0.01 -7.80 -10.97
C ARG A 24 0.40 -9.13 -10.31
N LEU A 25 0.81 -9.13 -9.04
CA LEU A 25 1.24 -10.36 -8.39
C LEU A 25 0.05 -11.20 -7.92
N LYS A 26 0.17 -12.51 -8.11
CA LYS A 26 -0.88 -13.48 -7.76
C LYS A 26 -1.10 -13.54 -6.25
N ASN A 27 -0.01 -13.48 -5.47
CA ASN A 27 -0.05 -13.65 -4.02
C ASN A 27 -0.27 -12.29 -3.30
N PRO A 28 -1.38 -12.14 -2.54
CA PRO A 28 -1.73 -10.89 -1.85
C PRO A 28 -0.71 -10.47 -0.79
N LEU A 29 0.05 -11.42 -0.23
CA LEU A 29 1.04 -11.16 0.82
C LEU A 29 2.15 -10.21 0.35
N TRP A 30 2.54 -10.27 -0.94
CA TRP A 30 3.57 -9.38 -1.48
C TRP A 30 3.11 -7.93 -1.53
N GLY A 31 1.83 -7.68 -1.81
CA GLY A 31 1.25 -6.33 -1.79
C GLY A 31 1.17 -5.74 -0.39
N GLY A 32 1.03 -6.59 0.63
CA GLY A 32 0.90 -6.16 2.02
C GLY A 32 2.22 -5.81 2.71
N ILE A 33 3.37 -6.14 2.11
CA ILE A 33 4.69 -5.90 2.72
C ILE A 33 4.93 -4.41 2.95
N ILE A 34 4.62 -3.57 1.97
CA ILE A 34 4.82 -2.11 2.05
C ILE A 34 3.96 -1.48 3.17
N PRO A 35 2.63 -1.66 3.20
CA PRO A 35 1.81 -1.09 4.28
C PRO A 35 2.19 -1.64 5.66
N VAL A 36 2.60 -2.91 5.76
CA VAL A 36 3.08 -3.50 7.02
C VAL A 36 4.41 -2.88 7.48
N LEU A 37 5.37 -2.66 6.57
CA LEU A 37 6.64 -2.01 6.91
C LEU A 37 6.44 -0.58 7.38
N ILE A 38 5.53 0.16 6.73
CA ILE A 38 5.15 1.51 7.16
C ILE A 38 4.55 1.48 8.57
N LEU A 39 3.64 0.54 8.83
CA LEU A 39 3.05 0.37 10.15
C LEU A 39 4.11 0.08 11.23
N ILE A 40 5.00 -0.88 10.97
CA ILE A 40 6.12 -1.20 11.88
C ILE A 40 6.99 0.02 12.14
N GLY A 41 7.36 0.77 11.08
CA GLY A 41 8.13 2.00 11.19
C GLY A 41 7.43 3.05 12.05
N THR A 42 6.12 3.25 11.86
CA THR A 42 5.34 4.18 12.69
C THR A 42 5.31 3.76 14.16
N ILE A 43 5.09 2.48 14.46
CA ILE A 43 5.12 1.96 15.83
C ILE A 43 6.50 2.18 16.45
N TRP A 44 7.57 1.86 15.72
CA TRP A 44 8.95 2.02 16.19
C TRP A 44 9.29 3.46 16.59
N ILE A 45 8.85 4.45 15.80
CA ILE A 45 9.10 5.87 16.08
C ILE A 45 8.47 6.30 17.41
N PHE A 46 7.26 5.82 17.71
CA PHE A 46 6.60 6.09 18.98
C PHE A 46 7.21 5.31 20.16
N VAL A 47 7.53 4.03 19.96
CA VAL A 47 8.14 3.18 20.99
C VAL A 47 9.52 3.70 21.41
N THR A 48 10.31 4.22 20.46
CA THR A 48 11.63 4.80 20.76
C THR A 48 11.58 6.18 21.43
N GLY A 49 10.39 6.75 21.61
CA GLY A 49 10.20 8.07 22.21
C GLY A 49 10.75 9.22 21.36
N LYS A 50 11.14 8.96 20.10
CA LYS A 50 11.65 9.98 19.18
C LYS A 50 10.58 11.02 18.82
N VAL A 51 9.32 10.62 18.87
CA VAL A 51 8.17 11.49 18.62
C VAL A 51 7.18 11.29 19.78
N PRO A 52 6.68 12.39 20.38
CA PRO A 52 5.70 12.29 21.46
C PRO A 52 4.39 11.69 20.95
N LEU A 53 3.74 10.86 21.77
CA LEU A 53 2.48 10.19 21.44
C LEU A 53 1.31 11.13 21.73
N GLU A 54 1.15 12.14 20.86
CA GLU A 54 0.12 13.17 20.94
C GLU A 54 -0.79 13.11 19.71
N LEU A 55 -2.03 13.61 19.83
CA LEU A 55 -2.97 13.65 18.70
C LEU A 55 -2.36 14.32 17.44
N LYS A 56 -1.58 15.38 17.61
CA LYS A 56 -0.96 16.12 16.49
C LYS A 56 0.08 15.30 15.71
N THR A 57 0.71 14.31 16.34
CA THR A 57 1.73 13.44 15.71
C THR A 57 1.13 12.11 15.27
N VAL A 58 0.18 11.57 16.03
CA VAL A 58 -0.50 10.30 15.75
C VAL A 58 -1.46 10.43 14.57
N PHE A 59 -2.26 11.51 14.52
CA PHE A 59 -3.28 11.70 13.51
C PHE A 59 -2.78 11.62 12.05
N PRO A 60 -1.71 12.34 11.64
CA PRO A 60 -1.20 12.23 10.28
C PRO A 60 -0.65 10.83 9.96
N LEU A 61 -0.09 10.12 10.94
CA LEU A 61 0.42 8.76 10.74
C LEU A 61 -0.70 7.72 10.61
N ILE A 62 -1.83 7.91 11.31
CA ILE A 62 -3.04 7.10 11.11
C ILE A 62 -3.57 7.30 9.69
N ILE A 63 -3.67 8.54 9.22
CA ILE A 63 -4.12 8.84 7.85
C ILE A 63 -3.19 8.18 6.84
N CYS A 64 -1.87 8.34 7.00
CA CYS A 64 -0.87 7.73 6.13
C CYS A 64 -1.06 6.21 6.05
N ASN A 65 -1.08 5.51 7.18
CA ASN A 65 -1.30 4.07 7.21
C ASN A 65 -2.65 3.68 6.56
N SER A 66 -3.72 4.41 6.84
CA SER A 66 -5.05 4.14 6.27
C SER A 66 -5.06 4.21 4.74
N ILE A 67 -4.36 5.20 4.16
CA ILE A 67 -4.22 5.33 2.71
C ILE A 67 -3.52 4.11 2.12
N PHE A 68 -2.34 3.76 2.65
CA PHE A 68 -1.55 2.62 2.16
C PHE A 68 -2.31 1.29 2.26
N PHE A 69 -2.94 1.00 3.41
CA PHE A 69 -3.77 -0.20 3.55
C PHE A 69 -5.00 -0.19 2.62
N GLY A 70 -5.61 0.98 2.39
CA GLY A 70 -6.72 1.12 1.46
C GLY A 70 -6.32 0.90 0.00
N GLU A 71 -5.15 1.39 -0.41
CA GLU A 71 -4.60 1.14 -1.75
C GLU A 71 -4.29 -0.34 -1.97
N TRP A 72 -3.74 -1.02 -0.96
CA TRP A 72 -3.52 -2.47 -1.01
C TRP A 72 -4.84 -3.22 -1.22
N ASP A 73 -5.86 -2.97 -0.40
CA ASP A 73 -7.18 -3.63 -0.51
C ASP A 73 -7.83 -3.38 -1.89
N ASN A 74 -7.85 -2.11 -2.33
CA ASN A 74 -8.37 -1.75 -3.64
C ASN A 74 -7.58 -2.41 -4.79
N GLY A 75 -6.25 -2.46 -4.68
CA GLY A 75 -5.39 -3.14 -5.63
C GLY A 75 -5.71 -4.64 -5.74
N ARG A 76 -5.97 -5.30 -4.61
CA ARG A 76 -6.38 -6.71 -4.57
C ARG A 76 -7.76 -6.95 -5.16
N LYS A 77 -8.73 -6.08 -4.87
CA LYS A 77 -10.07 -6.13 -5.49
C LYS A 77 -9.97 -6.04 -7.01
N LYS A 78 -9.23 -5.05 -7.53
CA LYS A 78 -9.00 -4.88 -8.98
C LYS A 78 -8.34 -6.11 -9.62
N TYR A 79 -7.38 -6.73 -8.95
CA TYR A 79 -6.76 -7.97 -9.45
C TYR A 79 -7.78 -9.11 -9.58
N LEU A 80 -8.61 -9.31 -8.55
CA LEU A 80 -9.64 -10.36 -8.53
C LEU A 80 -10.72 -10.13 -9.58
N GLU A 81 -11.17 -8.88 -9.76
CA GLU A 81 -12.15 -8.52 -10.79
C GLU A 81 -11.61 -8.82 -12.20
N ARG A 82 -10.37 -8.42 -12.52
CA ARG A 82 -9.74 -8.73 -13.82
C ARG A 82 -9.67 -10.23 -14.04
N LYS A 83 -9.26 -11.00 -13.03
CA LYS A 83 -9.17 -12.45 -13.13
C LYS A 83 -10.54 -13.08 -13.39
N LYS A 84 -11.60 -12.58 -12.74
CA LYS A 84 -12.97 -13.04 -12.95
C LYS A 84 -13.44 -12.76 -14.38
N THR A 85 -13.24 -11.54 -14.88
CA THR A 85 -13.59 -11.16 -16.25
C THR A 85 -12.88 -12.02 -17.30
N GLU A 86 -11.59 -12.32 -17.10
CA GLU A 86 -10.86 -13.18 -18.03
C GLU A 86 -11.37 -14.64 -17.98
N MET A 87 -11.71 -15.17 -16.80
CA MET A 87 -12.34 -16.49 -16.68
C MET A 87 -13.71 -16.55 -17.37
N ASP A 88 -14.53 -15.50 -17.22
CA ASP A 88 -15.86 -15.45 -17.84
C ASP A 88 -15.76 -15.38 -19.37
N LYS A 89 -14.78 -14.64 -19.92
CA LYS A 89 -14.48 -14.65 -21.36
C LYS A 89 -14.03 -16.01 -21.88
N MET A 90 -13.21 -16.74 -21.11
CA MET A 90 -12.79 -18.09 -21.48
C MET A 90 -13.98 -19.03 -21.53
N LYS A 91 -14.85 -19.01 -20.52
CA LYS A 91 -16.09 -19.81 -20.50
C LYS A 91 -17.02 -19.50 -21.66
N ALA A 92 -17.15 -18.23 -22.04
CA ALA A 92 -18.00 -17.82 -23.16
C ALA A 92 -17.46 -18.22 -24.54
N LYS A 93 -16.17 -18.52 -24.67
CA LYS A 93 -15.54 -19.01 -25.91
C LYS A 93 -15.51 -20.54 -26.01
N ASP A 94 -15.73 -21.23 -24.90
CA ASP A 94 -15.78 -22.70 -24.82
C ASP A 94 -17.19 -23.27 -25.10
N ILE A 95 -18.19 -22.39 -25.22
CA ILE A 95 -19.57 -22.68 -25.65
C ILE A 95 -19.70 -22.34 -27.14
#